data_AF-A0A371QKT1-F1
#
_entry.id   AF-A0A371QKT1-F1
#
_cell.length_a   1.000
_cell.length_b   1.000
_cell.length_c   1.000
_cell.angle_alpha   90.00
_cell.angle_beta   90.00
_cell.angle_gamma   90.00
#
_symmetry.space_group_name_H-M   'P 1'
#
loop_
_entity.id
_entity.type
_entity.pdbx_description
1 polymer ?
#
loop_
_entity_poly.entity_id
_entity_poly.type
_entity_poly.pdbx_seq_one_letter_code
_entity_poly.pdbx_strand_id
1 'polypeptide(L)'
;MKQLSSILFILIISVACSQEEVFEEISNDITEIFTEISLSEELNLYVDETDQPADGHYTSSYQNGSTLADVTFNEGMISEGKIFRSDGLQTVGYTVENERMKLTYYNENSEPKLVTVYGDDLSERREFHVWHTDGTRLVESAENTFNMWYENGRPRVQMPSVDGELHGKVAVWYENGQIESEHHYSNGVKHGTFTEWDEEGAVTSQKVYEMGELIK
;
A
#
# COMPACT_ATOMS: atom_id res chain seq x y z
N MET A 1 -15.51 -11.51 15.88
CA MET A 1 -15.59 -10.74 14.62
C MET A 1 -15.89 -9.29 14.95
N LYS A 2 -14.88 -8.41 14.91
CA LYS A 2 -15.04 -6.97 15.15
C LYS A 2 -15.81 -6.39 13.94
N GLN A 3 -17.08 -6.03 14.11
CA GLN A 3 -17.89 -5.46 13.02
C GLN A 3 -17.45 -4.02 12.72
N LEU A 4 -16.66 -3.83 11.68
CA LEU A 4 -16.52 -2.54 11.01
C LEU A 4 -17.88 -2.12 10.43
N SER A 5 -18.18 -0.82 10.34
CA SER A 5 -19.40 -0.38 9.66
C SER A 5 -19.35 -0.83 8.19
N SER A 6 -20.49 -1.19 7.59
CA SER A 6 -20.53 -1.77 6.24
C SER A 6 -19.86 -0.87 5.18
N ILE A 7 -19.87 0.45 5.38
CA ILE A 7 -19.23 1.43 4.50
C ILE A 7 -17.70 1.40 4.67
N LEU A 8 -17.20 1.40 5.90
CA LEU A 8 -15.77 1.32 6.20
C LEU A 8 -15.16 -0.01 5.75
N PHE A 9 -15.92 -1.11 5.88
CA PHE A 9 -15.52 -2.44 5.44
C PHE A 9 -15.41 -2.53 3.91
N ILE A 10 -16.37 -1.97 3.17
CA ILE A 10 -16.35 -1.93 1.70
C ILE A 10 -15.21 -1.04 1.18
N LEU A 11 -14.91 0.07 1.84
CA LEU A 11 -13.81 0.97 1.47
C LEU A 11 -12.44 0.32 1.66
N ILE A 12 -12.24 -0.36 2.79
CA ILE A 12 -11.01 -1.12 3.06
C ILE A 12 -10.87 -2.25 2.06
N ILE A 13 -11.94 -3.01 1.76
CA ILE A 13 -11.89 -4.10 0.78
C ILE A 13 -11.64 -3.57 -0.62
N SER A 14 -12.22 -2.45 -1.05
CA SER A 14 -12.01 -1.95 -2.42
C SER A 14 -10.56 -1.50 -2.66
N VAL A 15 -9.90 -0.94 -1.65
CA VAL A 15 -8.47 -0.57 -1.73
C VAL A 15 -7.60 -1.80 -1.51
N ALA A 16 -8.02 -2.76 -0.67
CA ALA A 16 -7.33 -4.03 -0.43
C ALA A 16 -7.41 -5.01 -1.62
N CYS A 17 -8.50 -5.00 -2.39
CA CYS A 17 -8.73 -5.92 -3.50
C CYS A 17 -7.86 -5.57 -4.72
N SER A 18 -7.45 -4.31 -4.87
CA SER A 18 -6.37 -3.95 -5.80
C SER A 18 -4.96 -4.27 -5.27
N GLN A 19 -4.82 -4.84 -4.06
CA GLN A 19 -3.51 -5.13 -3.44
C GLN A 19 -3.00 -6.55 -3.71
N GLU A 20 -3.89 -7.55 -3.86
CA GLU A 20 -3.52 -8.93 -4.22
C GLU A 20 -3.03 -8.99 -5.68
N GLU A 21 -3.72 -8.30 -6.60
CA GLU A 21 -3.34 -8.23 -8.01
C GLU A 21 -1.94 -7.62 -8.21
N VAL A 22 -1.56 -6.63 -7.40
CA VAL A 22 -0.26 -5.94 -7.52
C VAL A 22 0.92 -6.77 -6.98
N PHE A 23 0.72 -7.64 -5.97
CA PHE A 23 1.84 -8.43 -5.42
C PHE A 23 2.24 -9.61 -6.30
N GLU A 24 1.26 -10.30 -6.90
CA GLU A 24 1.51 -11.35 -7.88
C GLU A 24 2.20 -10.80 -9.14
N GLU A 25 1.84 -9.59 -9.59
CA GLU A 25 2.51 -8.92 -10.72
C GLU A 25 4.03 -8.69 -10.48
N ILE A 26 4.47 -8.37 -9.25
CA ILE A 26 5.90 -8.07 -8.94
C ILE A 26 6.80 -9.29 -9.08
N SER A 27 6.38 -10.39 -8.47
CA SER A 27 7.21 -11.60 -8.43
C SER A 27 7.37 -12.21 -9.82
N ASN A 28 6.32 -12.10 -10.63
CA ASN A 28 6.31 -12.55 -12.01
C ASN A 28 7.25 -11.70 -12.89
N ASP A 29 7.33 -10.38 -12.67
CA ASP A 29 8.17 -9.49 -13.50
C ASP A 29 9.67 -9.83 -13.45
N ILE A 30 10.27 -10.12 -12.29
CA ILE A 30 11.74 -10.34 -12.20
C ILE A 30 12.16 -11.67 -12.83
N THR A 31 11.46 -12.76 -12.52
CA THR A 31 11.80 -14.10 -13.05
C THR A 31 11.42 -14.27 -14.52
N GLU A 32 10.46 -13.48 -15.02
CA GLU A 32 10.18 -13.42 -16.46
C GLU A 32 11.26 -12.64 -17.23
N ILE A 33 11.88 -11.63 -16.61
CA ILE A 33 12.93 -10.81 -17.23
C ILE A 33 14.29 -11.53 -17.22
N PHE A 34 14.66 -12.15 -16.11
CA PHE A 34 15.94 -12.85 -15.93
C PHE A 34 15.67 -14.35 -15.82
N THR A 35 15.71 -15.05 -16.97
CA THR A 35 15.39 -16.49 -17.04
C THR A 35 16.35 -17.39 -16.27
N GLU A 36 17.53 -16.86 -15.94
CA GLU A 36 18.56 -17.48 -15.11
C GLU A 36 18.32 -17.32 -13.60
N ILE A 37 17.32 -16.52 -13.21
CA ILE A 37 16.91 -16.27 -11.83
C ILE A 37 15.54 -16.88 -11.57
N SER A 38 15.39 -17.52 -10.41
CA SER A 38 14.10 -18.03 -9.93
C SER A 38 13.86 -17.60 -8.48
N LEU A 39 12.61 -17.67 -8.01
CA LEU A 39 12.26 -17.40 -6.61
C LEU A 39 12.15 -18.74 -5.87
N SER A 40 12.97 -18.93 -4.83
CA SER A 40 12.88 -20.09 -3.94
C SER A 40 11.79 -19.87 -2.90
N GLU A 41 10.71 -20.65 -2.96
CA GLU A 41 9.61 -20.60 -1.95
C GLU A 41 10.08 -21.06 -0.56
N GLU A 42 11.08 -21.93 -0.47
CA GLU A 42 11.61 -22.42 0.81
C GLU A 42 12.43 -21.34 1.52
N LEU A 43 13.23 -20.59 0.77
CA LEU A 43 14.14 -19.58 1.30
C LEU A 43 13.56 -18.17 1.28
N ASN A 44 12.51 -17.92 0.48
CA ASN A 44 12.01 -16.59 0.11
C ASN A 44 13.13 -15.68 -0.45
N LEU A 45 14.02 -16.27 -1.27
CA LEU A 45 15.15 -15.59 -1.91
C LEU A 45 15.16 -15.87 -3.40
N TYR A 46 15.69 -14.93 -4.16
CA TYR A 46 16.06 -15.16 -5.56
C TYR A 46 17.31 -16.03 -5.62
N VAL A 47 17.28 -17.07 -6.45
CA VAL A 47 18.38 -18.02 -6.65
C VAL A 47 18.75 -18.11 -8.12
N ASP A 48 20.03 -18.40 -8.39
CA ASP A 48 20.53 -18.68 -9.73
C ASP A 48 20.21 -20.11 -10.20
N GLU A 49 20.64 -20.47 -11.40
CA GLU A 49 20.45 -21.80 -12.00
C GLU A 49 21.08 -22.96 -11.19
N THR A 50 21.89 -22.65 -10.18
CA THR A 50 22.54 -23.63 -9.28
C THR A 50 21.89 -23.69 -7.89
N ASP A 51 20.71 -23.08 -7.73
CA ASP A 51 19.98 -22.93 -6.47
C ASP A 51 20.78 -22.18 -5.39
N GLN A 52 21.78 -21.38 -5.77
CA GLN A 52 22.49 -20.50 -4.85
C GLN A 52 21.85 -19.11 -4.83
N PRO A 53 21.87 -18.37 -3.69
CA PRO A 53 21.34 -17.01 -3.65
C PRO A 53 21.96 -16.13 -4.74
N ALA A 54 21.11 -15.47 -5.52
CA ALA A 54 21.54 -14.59 -6.60
C ALA A 54 22.36 -13.43 -6.05
N ASP A 55 23.51 -13.13 -6.66
CA ASP A 55 24.41 -12.11 -6.17
C ASP A 55 25.08 -11.37 -7.33
N GLY A 56 25.09 -10.04 -7.24
CA GLY A 56 25.67 -9.15 -8.24
C GLY A 56 24.65 -8.43 -9.11
N HIS A 57 25.12 -7.91 -10.23
CA HIS A 57 24.41 -6.96 -11.08
C HIS A 57 23.95 -7.59 -12.39
N TYR A 58 22.68 -7.44 -12.71
CA TYR A 58 21.98 -8.07 -13.81
C TYR A 58 21.30 -7.01 -14.68
N THR A 59 21.48 -7.14 -15.99
CA THR A 59 20.88 -6.23 -16.97
C THR A 59 20.19 -7.00 -18.08
N SER A 60 19.01 -6.55 -18.47
CA SER A 60 18.27 -7.09 -19.61
C SER A 60 17.91 -5.96 -20.58
N SER A 61 17.69 -6.29 -21.86
CA SER A 61 17.44 -5.31 -22.92
C SER A 61 16.39 -5.80 -23.90
N TYR A 62 15.61 -4.87 -24.45
CA TYR A 62 14.70 -5.11 -25.55
C TYR A 62 15.44 -5.41 -26.85
N GLN A 63 14.74 -5.99 -27.83
CA GLN A 63 15.30 -6.27 -29.16
C GLN A 63 15.84 -5.03 -29.89
N ASN A 64 15.29 -3.86 -29.59
CA ASN A 64 15.75 -2.58 -30.14
C ASN A 64 17.03 -2.05 -29.46
N GLY A 65 17.54 -2.75 -28.44
CA GLY A 65 18.74 -2.41 -27.68
C GLY A 65 18.53 -1.44 -26.50
N SER A 66 17.29 -0.99 -26.22
CA SER A 66 17.04 -0.22 -25.01
C SER A 66 17.00 -1.11 -23.77
N THR A 67 17.40 -0.56 -22.62
CA THR A 67 17.38 -1.28 -21.34
C THR A 67 15.95 -1.64 -20.95
N LEU A 68 15.73 -2.91 -20.62
CA LEU A 68 14.48 -3.41 -20.04
C LEU A 68 14.58 -3.41 -18.51
N ALA A 69 15.69 -3.91 -17.96
CA ALA A 69 15.91 -3.97 -16.53
C ALA A 69 17.39 -3.81 -16.18
N ASP A 70 17.62 -3.26 -14.99
CA ASP A 70 18.92 -3.06 -14.37
C ASP A 70 18.70 -3.30 -12.86
N VAL A 71 19.18 -4.44 -12.35
CA VAL A 71 18.85 -4.93 -11.00
C VAL A 71 20.10 -5.48 -10.34
N THR A 72 20.29 -5.17 -9.06
CA THR A 72 21.36 -5.71 -8.22
C THR A 72 20.76 -6.60 -7.13
N PHE A 73 21.23 -7.84 -7.06
CA PHE A 73 20.93 -8.77 -5.99
C PHE A 73 22.12 -8.83 -5.03
N ASN A 74 21.83 -8.92 -3.72
CA ASN A 74 22.79 -9.19 -2.67
C ASN A 74 22.26 -10.37 -1.85
N GLU A 75 22.98 -11.49 -1.83
CA GLU A 75 22.59 -12.71 -1.10
C GLU A 75 21.12 -13.14 -1.36
N GLY A 76 20.68 -13.07 -2.62
CA GLY A 76 19.34 -13.46 -3.07
C GLY A 76 18.25 -12.41 -2.85
N MET A 77 18.59 -11.22 -2.31
CA MET A 77 17.67 -10.11 -2.10
C MET A 77 17.94 -8.97 -3.08
N ILE A 78 16.91 -8.32 -3.60
CA ILE A 78 17.09 -7.13 -4.43
C ILE A 78 17.56 -5.97 -3.55
N SER A 79 18.74 -5.40 -3.83
CA SER A 79 19.26 -4.21 -3.12
C SER A 79 18.89 -2.90 -3.80
N GLU A 80 18.86 -2.92 -5.13
CA GLU A 80 18.34 -1.84 -5.96
C GLU A 80 17.95 -2.38 -7.33
N GLY A 81 17.07 -1.68 -8.04
CA GLY A 81 16.76 -2.05 -9.39
C GLY A 81 15.78 -1.12 -10.08
N LYS A 82 15.74 -1.18 -11.40
CA LYS A 82 14.85 -0.38 -12.25
C LYS A 82 14.37 -1.24 -13.41
N ILE A 83 13.08 -1.11 -13.72
CA ILE A 83 12.47 -1.69 -14.92
C ILE A 83 11.94 -0.53 -15.77
N PHE A 84 12.14 -0.65 -17.08
CA PHE A 84 11.85 0.38 -18.05
C PHE A 84 10.94 -0.16 -19.16
N ARG A 85 10.19 0.75 -19.78
CA ARG A 85 9.57 0.55 -21.09
C ARG A 85 10.60 0.63 -22.20
N SER A 86 10.23 0.16 -23.39
CA SER A 86 11.09 0.17 -24.58
C SER A 86 11.46 1.58 -25.07
N ASP A 87 10.74 2.61 -24.65
CA ASP A 87 11.03 4.03 -24.88
C ASP A 87 11.96 4.66 -23.82
N GLY A 88 12.37 3.90 -22.80
CA GLY A 88 13.31 4.32 -21.75
C GLY A 88 12.65 4.93 -20.51
N LEU A 89 11.31 5.03 -20.46
CA LEU A 89 10.62 5.51 -19.26
C LEU A 89 10.58 4.42 -18.18
N GLN A 90 10.93 4.78 -16.96
CA GLN A 90 10.93 3.87 -15.83
C GLN A 90 9.48 3.53 -15.42
N THR A 91 9.21 2.25 -15.17
CA THR A 91 7.90 1.74 -14.72
C THR A 91 7.95 1.17 -13.31
N VAL A 92 9.09 0.61 -12.92
CA VAL A 92 9.31 0.03 -11.58
C VAL A 92 10.67 0.46 -11.03
N GLY A 93 10.75 0.66 -9.72
CA GLY A 93 11.99 0.92 -9.00
C GLY A 93 12.05 0.20 -7.66
N TYR A 94 13.17 -0.43 -7.38
CA TYR A 94 13.50 -1.10 -6.14
C TYR A 94 14.65 -0.33 -5.46
N THR A 95 14.53 -0.09 -4.16
CA THR A 95 15.58 0.50 -3.34
C THR A 95 15.51 -0.10 -1.95
N VAL A 96 16.65 -0.39 -1.32
CA VAL A 96 16.69 -0.76 0.10
C VAL A 96 17.24 0.40 0.92
N GLU A 97 16.45 0.89 1.87
CA GLU A 97 16.84 1.97 2.79
C GLU A 97 16.62 1.50 4.23
N ASN A 98 17.65 1.57 5.08
CA ASN A 98 17.60 1.07 6.47
C ASN A 98 17.06 -0.37 6.57
N GLU A 99 17.60 -1.28 5.74
CA GLU A 99 17.19 -2.70 5.69
C GLU A 99 15.74 -2.93 5.23
N ARG A 100 15.02 -1.89 4.82
CA ARG A 100 13.64 -1.97 4.34
C ARG A 100 13.57 -1.81 2.84
N MET A 101 12.99 -2.81 2.17
CA MET A 101 12.75 -2.76 0.74
C MET A 101 11.62 -1.76 0.44
N LYS A 102 11.91 -0.85 -0.47
CA LYS A 102 10.95 0.09 -1.06
C LYS A 102 10.78 -0.24 -2.54
N LEU A 103 9.54 -0.48 -2.90
CA LEU A 103 9.08 -0.67 -4.27
C LEU A 103 8.29 0.55 -4.72
N THR A 104 8.60 1.06 -5.91
CA THR A 104 7.91 2.19 -6.52
C THR A 104 7.43 1.81 -7.91
N TYR A 105 6.14 2.01 -8.17
CA TYR A 105 5.57 1.98 -9.51
C TYR A 105 5.37 3.39 -10.02
N TYR A 106 5.66 3.56 -11.30
CA TYR A 106 5.57 4.83 -11.96
C TYR A 106 4.41 4.85 -12.97
N ASN A 107 3.87 6.03 -13.21
CA ASN A 107 2.90 6.29 -14.27
C ASN A 107 3.60 6.44 -15.65
N GLU A 108 2.84 6.76 -16.68
CA GLU A 108 3.35 6.96 -18.05
C GLU A 108 4.36 8.12 -18.19
N ASN A 109 4.46 9.00 -17.20
CA ASN A 109 5.37 10.14 -17.17
C ASN A 109 6.58 9.91 -16.24
N SER A 110 6.77 8.68 -15.73
CA SER A 110 7.79 8.35 -14.73
C SER A 110 7.62 9.09 -13.39
N GLU A 111 6.38 9.40 -13.01
CA GLU A 111 6.05 9.90 -11.67
C GLU A 111 5.47 8.78 -10.80
N PRO A 112 5.74 8.74 -9.48
CA PRO A 112 5.24 7.67 -8.62
C PRO A 112 3.71 7.59 -8.60
N LYS A 113 3.14 6.41 -8.89
CA LYS A 113 1.71 6.09 -8.73
C LYS A 113 1.44 5.29 -7.45
N LEU A 114 2.40 4.46 -7.06
CA LEU A 114 2.34 3.61 -5.87
C LEU A 114 3.76 3.46 -5.31
N VAL A 115 3.90 3.66 -4.01
CA VAL A 115 5.12 3.37 -3.26
C VAL A 115 4.74 2.43 -2.13
N THR A 116 5.49 1.34 -1.96
CA THR A 116 5.31 0.38 -0.88
C THR A 116 6.65 0.17 -0.18
N VAL A 117 6.65 0.23 1.15
CA VAL A 117 7.81 -0.09 1.99
C VAL A 117 7.48 -1.32 2.81
N TYR A 118 8.29 -2.35 2.65
CA TYR A 118 8.13 -3.62 3.34
C TYR A 118 8.88 -3.60 4.69
N GLY A 119 8.51 -4.51 5.58
CA GLY A 119 9.30 -4.86 6.76
C GLY A 119 10.52 -5.71 6.40
N ASP A 120 11.33 -5.99 7.41
CA ASP A 120 12.65 -6.63 7.28
C ASP A 120 12.59 -8.04 6.65
N ASP A 121 11.48 -8.75 6.80
CA ASP A 121 11.26 -10.10 6.27
C ASP A 121 10.42 -10.13 4.99
N LEU A 122 10.14 -8.96 4.41
CA LEU A 122 9.26 -8.75 3.26
C LEU A 122 7.81 -9.24 3.42
N SER A 123 7.43 -9.80 4.58
CA SER A 123 6.15 -10.45 4.80
C SER A 123 5.01 -9.46 5.02
N GLU A 124 5.33 -8.26 5.50
CA GLU A 124 4.35 -7.21 5.80
C GLU A 124 4.67 -5.89 5.10
N ARG A 125 3.66 -5.30 4.46
CA ARG A 125 3.71 -3.91 4.01
C ARG A 125 3.59 -3.02 5.23
N ARG A 126 4.66 -2.30 5.56
CA ARG A 126 4.70 -1.37 6.68
C ARG A 126 4.12 -0.03 6.31
N GLU A 127 4.40 0.43 5.10
CA GLU A 127 3.95 1.73 4.61
C GLU A 127 3.58 1.62 3.13
N PHE A 128 2.56 2.36 2.71
CA PHE A 128 2.31 2.55 1.28
C PHE A 128 1.62 3.87 0.99
N HIS A 129 1.86 4.38 -0.22
CA HIS A 129 1.35 5.65 -0.69
C HIS A 129 0.82 5.46 -2.10
N VAL A 130 -0.35 6.03 -2.38
CA VAL A 130 -0.99 5.97 -3.70
C VAL A 130 -1.33 7.40 -4.12
N TRP A 131 -1.13 7.71 -5.39
CA TRP A 131 -1.45 9.00 -5.98
C TRP A 131 -2.54 8.86 -7.05
N HIS A 132 -3.36 9.89 -7.17
CA HIS A 132 -4.26 10.11 -8.29
C HIS A 132 -3.48 10.40 -9.58
N THR A 133 -4.17 10.33 -10.72
CA THR A 133 -3.56 10.58 -12.03
C THR A 133 -3.08 12.01 -12.22
N ASP A 134 -3.64 12.97 -11.46
CA ASP A 134 -3.22 14.37 -11.44
C ASP A 134 -2.03 14.64 -10.49
N GLY A 135 -1.50 13.60 -9.84
CA GLY A 135 -0.40 13.69 -8.90
C GLY A 135 -0.79 14.08 -7.47
N THR A 136 -2.09 14.29 -7.18
CA THR A 136 -2.55 14.49 -5.81
C THR A 136 -2.54 13.17 -5.03
N ARG A 137 -2.37 13.23 -3.71
CA ARG A 137 -2.31 12.03 -2.88
C ARG A 137 -3.71 11.40 -2.76
N LEU A 138 -3.81 10.09 -2.96
CA LEU A 138 -5.05 9.32 -2.82
C LEU A 138 -5.08 8.56 -1.49
N VAL A 139 -4.00 7.81 -1.17
CA VAL A 139 -3.87 7.02 0.07
C VAL A 139 -2.48 7.21 0.68
N GLU A 140 -2.43 7.17 2.01
CA GLU A 140 -1.23 7.02 2.82
C GLU A 140 -1.54 6.03 3.94
N SER A 141 -0.74 4.98 4.01
CA SER A 141 -0.71 4.06 5.14
C SER A 141 0.68 4.09 5.74
N ALA A 142 0.74 4.28 7.05
CA ALA A 142 1.93 4.15 7.85
C ALA A 142 1.60 3.35 9.12
N GLU A 143 2.62 3.04 9.92
CA GLU A 143 2.53 2.15 11.09
C GLU A 143 1.31 2.43 11.99
N ASN A 144 0.99 3.72 12.20
CA ASN A 144 -0.04 4.16 13.14
C ASN A 144 -1.19 4.95 12.47
N THR A 145 -1.26 4.97 11.14
CA THR A 145 -2.29 5.75 10.45
C THR A 145 -2.61 5.23 9.07
N PHE A 146 -3.89 5.32 8.72
CA PHE A 146 -4.38 5.17 7.36
C PHE A 146 -5.22 6.40 7.00
N ASN A 147 -4.83 7.09 5.94
CA ASN A 147 -5.46 8.32 5.46
C ASN A 147 -5.82 8.18 3.99
N MET A 148 -6.97 8.75 3.61
CA MET A 148 -7.38 8.88 2.23
C MET A 148 -7.83 10.30 1.93
N TRP A 149 -7.67 10.71 0.67
CA TRP A 149 -8.08 12.02 0.18
C TRP A 149 -8.89 11.91 -1.12
N TYR A 150 -9.77 12.87 -1.32
CA TYR A 150 -10.42 13.12 -2.60
C TYR A 150 -9.43 13.71 -3.61
N GLU A 151 -9.75 13.66 -4.91
CA GLU A 151 -8.95 14.28 -5.97
C GLU A 151 -8.73 15.78 -5.73
N ASN A 152 -9.71 16.45 -5.12
CA ASN A 152 -9.58 17.87 -4.74
C ASN A 152 -8.63 18.12 -3.54
N GLY A 153 -7.97 17.08 -3.03
CA GLY A 153 -7.00 17.13 -1.93
C GLY A 153 -7.62 17.22 -0.53
N ARG A 154 -8.96 17.20 -0.40
CA ARG A 154 -9.63 17.20 0.92
C ARG A 154 -9.57 15.82 1.55
N PRO A 155 -9.50 15.73 2.90
CA PRO A 155 -9.55 14.45 3.58
C PRO A 155 -10.85 13.73 3.28
N ARG A 156 -10.76 12.42 3.10
CA ARG A 156 -11.89 11.50 2.94
C ARG A 156 -11.99 10.56 4.12
N VAL A 157 -10.86 10.02 4.57
CA VAL A 157 -10.78 9.11 5.72
C VAL A 157 -9.52 9.41 6.51
N GLN A 158 -9.63 9.35 7.83
CA GLN A 158 -8.51 9.38 8.77
C GLN A 158 -8.74 8.31 9.82
N MET A 159 -7.81 7.37 9.89
CA MET A 159 -7.89 6.22 10.77
C MET A 159 -6.58 6.06 11.54
N PRO A 160 -6.53 6.49 12.80
CA PRO A 160 -5.40 6.21 13.66
C PRO A 160 -5.41 4.76 14.15
N SER A 161 -4.23 4.17 14.27
CA SER A 161 -3.99 2.85 14.81
C SER A 161 -2.83 2.84 15.81
N VAL A 162 -2.82 1.83 16.68
CA VAL A 162 -1.70 1.47 17.55
C VAL A 162 -1.54 -0.03 17.44
N ASP A 163 -0.33 -0.51 17.15
CA ASP A 163 -0.01 -1.95 17.01
C ASP A 163 -0.94 -2.68 16.01
N GLY A 164 -1.27 -2.01 14.90
CA GLY A 164 -2.16 -2.55 13.86
C GLY A 164 -3.66 -2.52 14.20
N GLU A 165 -4.05 -2.05 15.39
CA GLU A 165 -5.45 -1.94 15.80
C GLU A 165 -5.94 -0.49 15.82
N LEU A 166 -7.19 -0.24 15.38
CA LEU A 166 -7.77 1.12 15.44
C LEU A 166 -7.76 1.65 16.87
N HIS A 167 -7.23 2.86 17.05
CA HIS A 167 -7.12 3.49 18.35
C HIS A 167 -7.28 5.00 18.24
N GLY A 168 -8.26 5.55 18.94
CA GLY A 168 -8.62 6.96 18.87
C GLY A 168 -9.78 7.23 17.92
N LYS A 169 -9.80 8.44 17.36
CA LYS A 169 -10.91 8.97 16.58
C LYS A 169 -10.72 8.69 15.09
N VAL A 170 -11.62 7.89 14.54
CA VAL A 170 -11.77 7.69 13.10
C VAL A 170 -12.76 8.72 12.58
N ALA A 171 -12.42 9.40 11.49
CA ALA A 171 -13.29 10.37 10.86
C ALA A 171 -13.39 10.11 9.35
N VAL A 172 -14.58 10.31 8.81
CA VAL A 172 -14.92 10.21 7.39
C VAL A 172 -15.59 11.51 7.00
N TRP A 173 -15.25 12.05 5.84
CA TRP A 173 -15.76 13.31 5.33
C TRP A 173 -16.39 13.11 3.96
N TYR A 174 -17.42 13.89 3.67
CA TYR A 174 -17.93 14.12 2.33
C TYR A 174 -16.95 14.98 1.52
N GLU A 175 -17.05 14.92 0.19
CA GLU A 175 -16.19 15.71 -0.70
C GLU A 175 -16.37 17.23 -0.51
N ASN A 176 -17.57 17.65 -0.09
CA ASN A 176 -17.86 19.04 0.26
C ASN A 176 -17.10 19.52 1.52
N GLY A 177 -16.40 18.64 2.23
CA GLY A 177 -15.58 18.90 3.41
C GLY A 177 -16.32 18.78 4.74
N GLN A 178 -17.62 18.48 4.72
CA GLN A 178 -18.39 18.20 5.92
C GLN A 178 -18.10 16.78 6.43
N ILE A 179 -18.23 16.58 7.74
CA ILE A 179 -18.03 15.27 8.35
C ILE A 179 -19.22 14.37 7.98
N GLU A 180 -18.94 13.21 7.40
CA GLU A 180 -19.92 12.15 7.15
C GLU A 180 -20.11 11.29 8.39
N SER A 181 -19.00 10.89 9.02
CA SER A 181 -19.07 10.10 10.25
C SER A 181 -17.84 10.27 11.14
N GLU A 182 -18.05 10.06 12.43
CA GLU A 182 -17.01 10.09 13.45
C GLU A 182 -17.24 8.92 14.41
N HIS A 183 -16.17 8.17 14.64
CA HIS A 183 -16.19 6.93 15.40
C HIS A 183 -14.98 6.90 16.34
N HIS A 184 -15.16 6.28 17.50
CA HIS A 184 -14.10 6.18 18.49
C HIS A 184 -13.78 4.71 18.78
N TYR A 185 -12.49 4.41 18.79
CA TYR A 185 -11.97 3.06 19.03
C TYR A 185 -10.92 3.06 20.14
N SER A 186 -10.85 1.97 20.87
CA SER A 186 -9.78 1.68 21.81
C SER A 186 -9.36 0.22 21.60
N ASN A 187 -8.12 0.00 21.16
CA ASN A 187 -7.55 -1.33 20.88
C ASN A 187 -8.44 -2.16 19.93
N GLY A 188 -8.85 -1.51 18.84
CA GLY A 188 -9.73 -2.06 17.81
C GLY A 188 -11.18 -2.28 18.26
N VAL A 189 -11.57 -1.89 19.48
CA VAL A 189 -12.93 -2.06 20.01
C VAL A 189 -13.66 -0.73 19.98
N LYS A 190 -14.94 -0.74 19.54
CA LYS A 190 -15.80 0.46 19.54
C LYS A 190 -15.94 0.99 20.97
N HIS A 191 -15.70 2.27 21.16
CA HIS A 191 -15.77 2.91 22.46
C HIS A 191 -16.13 4.39 22.29
N GLY A 192 -17.06 4.94 23.07
CA GLY A 192 -17.49 6.33 22.96
C GLY A 192 -18.56 6.55 21.90
N THR A 193 -18.66 7.78 21.42
CA THR A 193 -19.76 8.22 20.54
C THR A 193 -19.45 7.92 19.07
N PHE A 194 -20.46 7.37 18.40
CA PHE A 194 -20.51 7.13 16.96
C PHE A 194 -21.60 8.04 16.40
N THR A 195 -21.21 9.02 15.60
CA THR A 195 -22.17 9.94 14.98
C THR A 195 -22.01 9.89 13.48
N GLU A 196 -23.14 9.95 12.78
CA GLU A 196 -23.24 10.05 11.33
C GLU A 196 -24.07 11.30 11.02
N TRP A 197 -23.68 12.00 9.96
CA TRP A 197 -24.34 13.20 9.47
C TRP A 197 -24.69 13.03 8.00
N ASP A 198 -25.64 13.82 7.50
CA ASP A 198 -25.86 13.99 6.06
C ASP A 198 -24.94 15.08 5.47
N GLU A 199 -25.02 15.29 4.15
CA GLU A 199 -24.19 16.26 3.42
C GLU A 199 -24.47 17.72 3.80
N GLU A 200 -25.59 18.00 4.48
CA GLU A 200 -25.97 19.29 5.04
C GLU A 200 -25.50 19.46 6.49
N GLY A 201 -24.95 18.42 7.10
CA GLY A 201 -24.41 18.43 8.45
C GLY A 201 -25.45 18.18 9.53
N ALA A 202 -26.64 17.69 9.17
CA ALA A 202 -27.63 17.26 10.14
C ALA A 202 -27.32 15.83 10.62
N VAL A 203 -27.41 15.61 11.93
CA VAL A 203 -27.18 14.28 12.53
C VAL A 203 -28.27 13.32 12.06
N THR A 204 -27.87 12.27 11.38
CA THR A 204 -28.77 11.21 10.90
C THR A 204 -28.80 10.02 11.84
N SER A 205 -27.71 9.78 12.57
CA SER A 205 -27.57 8.67 13.53
C SER A 205 -26.57 9.04 14.62
N GLN A 206 -26.89 8.67 15.85
CA GLN A 206 -25.96 8.78 16.97
C GLN A 206 -26.14 7.57 17.88
N LYS A 207 -25.02 6.92 18.20
CA LYS A 207 -24.93 5.75 19.07
C LYS A 207 -23.77 5.92 20.04
N VAL A 208 -23.86 5.30 21.22
CA VAL A 208 -22.77 5.28 22.18
C VAL A 208 -22.40 3.83 22.48
N TYR A 209 -21.10 3.54 22.44
CA TYR A 209 -20.56 2.22 22.71
C TYR A 209 -19.65 2.23 23.94
N GLU A 210 -19.65 1.15 24.71
CA GLU A 210 -18.68 0.89 25.76
C GLU A 210 -18.17 -0.54 25.63
N MET A 211 -16.85 -0.70 25.46
CA MET A 211 -16.21 -2.02 25.27
C MET A 211 -16.84 -2.86 24.16
N GLY A 212 -17.28 -2.20 23.08
CA GLY A 212 -17.90 -2.84 21.92
C GLY A 212 -19.43 -2.98 22.02
N GLU A 213 -20.01 -2.79 23.20
CA GLU A 213 -21.45 -2.94 23.44
C GLU A 213 -22.17 -1.62 23.23
N LEU A 214 -23.32 -1.67 22.52
CA LEU A 214 -24.17 -0.51 22.32
C LEU A 214 -24.91 -0.19 23.62
N ILE A 215 -24.71 1.02 24.15
CA ILE A 215 -25.34 1.46 25.40
C ILE A 215 -26.40 2.55 25.20
N LYS A 216 -26.38 3.27 24.07
CA LYS A 216 -27.35 4.30 23.74
C LYS A 216 -27.53 4.45 22.24
#